data_AF-A0AAU0VTI1-F1
#
_entry.id   AF-A0AAU0VTI1-F1
#
_cell.length_a   1.000
_cell.length_b   1.000
_cell.length_c   1.000
_cell.angle_alpha   90.00
_cell.angle_beta   90.00
_cell.angle_gamma   90.00
#
_symmetry.space_group_name_H-M   'P 1'
#
loop_
_entity.id
_entity.type
_entity.pdbx_description
1 polymer ?
#
loop_
_entity_poly.entity_id
_entity_poly.type
_entity_poly.pdbx_seq_one_letter_code
_entity_poly.pdbx_strand_id
1 'polypeptide(L)'
;MTETAYDRPRLRPEVVLGPALRSGPKTVHHVKDARTGCYYRVGPREHFIMGLMDGGHTLEDIGRSYTDAYDRRLGPAHWQQMFTMLGRYQLLDGYADDAALDKLRQAHEAKESARQSLLRRRWVMLRPDRLCATLATRLAFAFRAAFLVPASLLVAALQVFVWTHLSTLTHDATHQKSWMITVPLSVVLFWGITVLHEFAHGVTCRHFGGTVTEIGLSWRFPMLTPYCRTDDIVLFPRRGARVGTAFAGVFVSLLALVPVLAWWLLARDGVPGRPLAAALLLFGSAGALMSLLPVLRSDGYVMLTHALDLVDLRRESYRFWRLRLRRRDPAAREQLDAYPPRDARAYAVYGITSLLLLASAYCGLMWVWFGTLQRWTGPLWAAVILAVESVVAAGILALAARGRRTGERQAADA
;
A
#
# COMPACT_ATOMS: atom_id res chain seq x y z
N MET A 1 1.46 24.88 37.48
CA MET A 1 0.59 23.87 36.82
C MET A 1 0.30 22.83 37.89
N THR A 2 -0.91 22.84 38.43
CA THR A 2 -1.32 22.08 39.62
C THR A 2 -1.24 20.57 39.37
N GLU A 3 -0.60 19.86 40.30
CA GLU A 3 -0.32 18.41 40.33
C GLU A 3 -1.53 17.48 40.10
N THR A 4 -2.76 18.00 40.21
CA THR A 4 -3.99 17.20 40.24
C THR A 4 -4.65 16.96 38.87
N ALA A 5 -4.27 17.71 37.83
CA ALA A 5 -4.97 17.59 36.54
C ALA A 5 -4.71 16.22 35.87
N TYR A 6 -3.47 15.76 35.84
CA TYR A 6 -3.10 14.56 35.07
C TYR A 6 -2.97 13.30 35.91
N ASP A 7 -3.47 13.27 37.15
CA ASP A 7 -3.22 12.15 38.07
C ASP A 7 -3.65 10.81 37.48
N ARG A 8 -4.78 10.77 36.76
CA ARG A 8 -5.29 9.60 36.03
C ARG A 8 -5.52 9.92 34.56
N PRO A 9 -4.45 9.89 33.74
CA PRO A 9 -4.56 10.29 32.35
C PRO A 9 -5.35 9.22 31.56
N ARG A 10 -6.23 9.69 30.67
CA ARG A 10 -7.00 8.85 29.77
C ARG A 10 -6.82 9.33 28.33
N LEU A 11 -6.57 8.40 27.40
CA LEU A 11 -6.64 8.71 25.97
C LEU A 11 -8.09 8.83 25.52
N ARG A 12 -8.32 9.72 24.56
CA ARG A 12 -9.62 9.83 23.90
C ARG A 12 -10.06 8.52 23.25
N PRO A 13 -11.36 8.20 23.28
CA PRO A 13 -11.88 6.93 22.74
C PRO A 13 -11.67 6.78 21.23
N GLU A 14 -11.45 7.89 20.50
CA GLU A 14 -11.16 7.86 19.06
C GLU A 14 -9.69 7.54 18.73
N VAL A 15 -8.82 7.45 19.75
CA VAL A 15 -7.39 7.15 19.57
C VAL A 15 -7.18 5.64 19.52
N VAL A 16 -6.64 5.17 18.39
CA VAL A 16 -6.36 3.75 18.15
C VAL A 16 -4.85 3.53 18.10
N LEU A 17 -4.36 2.65 18.97
CA LEU A 17 -2.96 2.25 19.04
C LEU A 17 -2.71 1.02 18.16
N GLY A 18 -1.77 1.14 17.23
CA GLY A 18 -1.35 0.04 16.34
C GLY A 18 -0.19 -0.80 16.91
N PRO A 19 0.05 -1.98 16.33
CA PRO A 19 1.11 -2.88 16.77
C PRO A 19 2.51 -2.32 16.49
N ALA A 20 3.51 -2.97 17.08
CA ALA A 20 4.92 -2.72 16.80
C ALA A 20 5.26 -3.09 15.34
N LEU A 21 5.81 -2.13 14.60
CA LEU A 21 6.33 -2.32 13.24
C LEU A 21 7.80 -1.87 13.18
N ARG A 22 8.55 -2.40 12.23
CA ARG A 22 9.97 -2.11 12.02
C ARG A 22 10.16 -1.05 10.94
N SER A 23 10.94 -0.02 11.24
CA SER A 23 11.38 1.02 10.32
C SER A 23 12.90 1.08 10.35
N GLY A 24 13.53 0.27 9.50
CA GLY A 24 14.98 0.06 9.50
C GLY A 24 15.43 -0.54 10.84
N PRO A 25 16.37 0.09 11.57
CA PRO A 25 16.84 -0.44 12.85
C PRO A 25 15.87 -0.17 14.01
N LYS A 26 14.87 0.70 13.84
CA LYS A 26 13.98 1.14 14.92
C LYS A 26 12.63 0.41 14.89
N THR A 27 12.05 0.21 16.07
CA THR A 27 10.64 -0.18 16.22
C THR A 27 9.79 1.08 16.37
N VAL A 28 8.65 1.13 15.68
CA VAL A 28 7.70 2.25 15.71
C VAL A 28 6.28 1.71 15.79
N HIS A 29 5.40 2.47 16.42
CA HIS A 29 3.97 2.21 16.49
C HIS A 29 3.22 3.32 15.76
N HIS A 30 2.13 2.96 15.07
CA HIS A 30 1.24 3.95 14.48
C HIS A 30 0.09 4.22 15.45
N VAL A 31 -0.21 5.49 15.66
CA VAL A 31 -1.36 5.94 16.45
C VAL A 31 -2.28 6.71 15.52
N LYS A 32 -3.54 6.32 15.45
CA LYS A 32 -4.57 7.02 14.68
C LYS A 32 -5.47 7.79 15.61
N ASP A 33 -5.77 9.04 15.28
CA ASP A 33 -6.93 9.76 15.84
C ASP A 33 -8.05 9.74 14.81
N ALA A 34 -9.12 8.98 15.08
CA ALA A 34 -10.23 8.83 14.15
C ALA A 34 -11.06 10.11 13.98
N ARG A 35 -10.97 11.07 14.90
CA ARG A 35 -11.69 12.36 14.79
C ARG A 35 -11.00 13.32 13.83
N THR A 36 -9.67 13.41 13.90
CA THR A 36 -8.88 14.30 13.02
C THR A 36 -8.42 13.63 11.72
N GLY A 37 -8.47 12.29 11.66
CA GLY A 37 -7.93 11.50 10.55
C GLY A 37 -6.40 11.41 10.53
N CYS A 38 -5.74 11.96 11.55
CA CYS A 38 -4.29 12.03 11.61
C CYS A 38 -3.67 10.69 12.06
N TYR A 39 -2.49 10.41 11.49
CA TYR A 39 -1.64 9.29 11.87
C TYR A 39 -0.32 9.81 12.42
N TYR A 40 0.03 9.32 13.60
CA TYR A 40 1.27 9.64 14.30
C TYR A 40 2.15 8.40 14.38
N ARG A 41 3.47 8.62 14.40
CA ARG A 41 4.45 7.55 14.65
C ARG A 41 5.09 7.82 16.00
N VAL A 42 4.97 6.85 16.89
CA VAL A 42 5.52 6.92 18.24
C VAL A 42 6.50 5.77 18.47
N GLY A 43 7.45 5.96 19.37
CA GLY A 43 8.39 4.91 19.77
C GLY A 43 7.74 3.89 20.71
N PRO A 44 8.47 2.82 21.06
CA PRO A 44 7.96 1.76 21.93
C PRO A 44 7.69 2.26 23.36
N ARG A 45 8.50 3.21 23.85
CA ARG A 45 8.35 3.79 25.19
C ARG A 45 7.10 4.66 25.27
N GLU A 46 6.91 5.51 24.28
CA GLU A 46 5.72 6.36 24.19
C GLU A 46 4.46 5.52 24.03
N HIS A 47 4.49 4.51 23.16
CA HIS A 47 3.38 3.58 23.00
C HIS A 47 3.04 2.82 24.29
N PHE A 48 4.05 2.38 25.05
CA PHE A 48 3.84 1.70 26.31
C PHE A 48 3.11 2.59 27.32
N ILE A 49 3.56 3.84 27.48
CA ILE A 49 2.92 4.82 28.36
C ILE A 49 1.49 5.10 27.91
N MET A 50 1.29 5.35 26.61
CA MET A 50 -0.04 5.58 26.01
C MET A 50 -0.98 4.39 26.23
N GLY A 51 -0.47 3.16 26.20
CA GLY A 51 -1.26 1.95 26.44
C GLY A 51 -1.77 1.80 27.88
N LEU A 52 -1.16 2.49 28.85
CA LEU A 52 -1.57 2.51 30.26
C LEU A 52 -2.43 3.72 30.61
N MET A 53 -2.64 4.66 29.69
CA MET A 53 -3.48 5.85 29.87
C MET A 53 -4.97 5.52 29.64
N ASP A 54 -5.54 4.70 30.51
CA ASP A 54 -6.93 4.25 30.46
C ASP A 54 -7.87 5.03 31.40
N GLY A 55 -7.33 5.94 32.22
CA GLY A 55 -8.05 6.67 33.27
C GLY A 55 -8.19 5.91 34.59
N GLY A 56 -7.73 4.65 34.65
CA GLY A 56 -7.67 3.84 35.87
C GLY A 56 -6.31 3.93 36.55
N HIS A 57 -5.22 3.90 35.79
CA HIS A 57 -3.86 3.97 36.30
C HIS A 57 -3.46 5.40 36.69
N THR A 58 -2.82 5.55 37.85
CA THR A 58 -2.23 6.84 38.25
C THR A 58 -0.89 7.09 37.56
N LEU A 59 -0.39 8.33 37.55
CA LEU A 59 0.95 8.64 37.05
C LEU A 59 2.05 7.83 37.76
N GLU A 60 1.88 7.57 39.06
CA GLU A 60 2.80 6.73 39.82
C GLU A 60 2.74 5.27 39.37
N ASP A 61 1.55 4.73 39.12
CA ASP A 61 1.37 3.36 38.63
C ASP A 61 1.98 3.18 37.23
N ILE A 62 1.76 4.15 36.33
CA ILE A 62 2.36 4.15 34.99
C ILE A 62 3.88 4.28 35.10
N GLY A 63 4.38 5.16 35.97
CA GLY A 63 5.80 5.34 36.22
C GLY A 63 6.48 4.09 36.80
N ARG A 64 5.80 3.38 37.70
CA ARG A 64 6.25 2.10 38.26
C ARG A 64 6.30 1.02 37.19
N SER A 65 5.20 0.83 36.46
CA SER A 65 5.12 -0.14 35.35
C SER A 65 6.17 0.13 34.27
N TYR A 66 6.46 1.40 33.99
CA TYR A 66 7.53 1.78 33.07
C TYR A 66 8.92 1.45 33.62
N THR A 67 9.15 1.67 34.92
CA THR A 67 10.41 1.31 35.58
C THR A 67 10.63 -0.19 35.54
N ASP A 68 9.59 -0.99 35.80
CA ASP A 68 9.64 -2.45 35.75
C ASP A 68 9.91 -2.96 34.32
N ALA A 69 9.35 -2.31 33.30
CA ALA A 69 9.52 -2.71 31.91
C ALA A 69 10.85 -2.28 31.26
N TYR A 70 11.41 -1.14 31.67
CA TYR A 70 12.57 -0.52 31.00
C TYR A 70 13.79 -0.31 31.91
N ASP A 71 13.73 -0.73 33.17
CA ASP A 71 14.78 -0.56 34.19
C ASP A 71 15.25 0.90 34.32
N ARG A 72 14.32 1.85 34.13
CA ARG A 72 14.59 3.29 34.14
C ARG A 72 13.38 4.05 34.66
N ARG A 73 13.60 4.96 35.61
CA ARG A 73 12.56 5.87 36.07
C ARG A 73 12.30 6.98 35.06
N LEU A 74 11.01 7.29 34.85
CA LEU A 74 10.57 8.48 34.12
C LEU A 74 10.78 9.72 34.99
N GLY A 75 11.76 10.54 34.62
CA GLY A 75 11.96 11.85 35.27
C GLY A 75 10.88 12.87 34.87
N PRO A 76 10.69 13.94 35.66
CA PRO A 76 9.67 14.98 35.40
C PRO A 76 9.75 15.59 34.00
N ALA A 77 10.96 15.80 33.46
CA ALA A 77 11.17 16.34 32.12
C ALA A 77 10.58 15.44 31.01
N HIS A 78 10.69 14.12 31.15
CA HIS A 78 10.14 13.17 30.18
C HIS A 78 8.61 13.14 30.23
N TRP A 79 8.04 13.23 31.43
CA TRP A 79 6.60 13.40 31.60
C TRP A 79 6.10 14.70 30.95
N GLN A 80 6.79 15.82 31.19
CA GLN A 80 6.46 17.09 30.57
C GLN A 80 6.52 17.02 29.04
N GLN A 81 7.55 16.38 28.47
CA GLN A 81 7.65 16.17 27.03
C GLN A 81 6.50 15.32 26.49
N MET A 82 6.13 14.25 27.19
CA MET A 82 5.00 13.39 26.83
C MET A 82 3.68 14.17 26.83
N PHE A 83 3.36 14.88 27.91
CA PHE A 83 2.12 15.66 28.02
C PHE A 83 2.09 16.83 27.03
N THR A 84 3.23 17.44 26.73
CA THR A 84 3.33 18.47 25.69
C THR A 84 2.98 17.90 24.32
N MET A 85 3.49 16.69 24.00
CA MET A 85 3.18 16.01 22.75
C MET A 85 1.69 15.62 22.67
N LEU A 86 1.16 15.01 23.72
CA LEU A 86 -0.25 14.58 23.77
C LEU A 86 -1.22 15.77 23.73
N GLY A 87 -0.90 16.87 24.43
CA GLY A 87 -1.68 18.10 24.42
C GLY A 87 -1.62 18.83 23.07
N ARG A 88 -0.44 18.90 22.43
CA ARG A 88 -0.30 19.47 21.08
C ARG A 88 -1.20 18.77 20.05
N TYR A 89 -1.37 17.45 20.19
CA TYR A 89 -2.21 16.66 19.30
C TYR A 89 -3.61 16.36 19.87
N GLN A 90 -3.97 16.95 21.02
CA GLN A 90 -5.30 16.85 21.62
C GLN A 90 -5.76 15.39 21.80
N LEU A 91 -4.84 14.51 22.25
CA LEU A 91 -5.05 13.06 22.36
C LEU A 91 -5.62 12.62 23.71
N LEU A 92 -5.59 13.48 24.72
CA LEU A 92 -6.07 13.20 26.08
C LEU A 92 -7.55 13.54 26.23
N ASP A 93 -8.28 12.65 26.89
CA ASP A 93 -9.70 12.81 27.22
C ASP A 93 -9.87 13.85 28.34
N GLY A 94 -10.92 14.67 28.27
CA GLY A 94 -11.16 15.78 29.21
C GLY A 94 -10.23 17.00 29.06
N TYR A 95 -9.17 16.91 28.25
CA TYR A 95 -8.22 18.00 27.97
C TYR A 95 -8.29 18.49 26.52
N ALA A 96 -9.06 17.79 25.69
CA ALA A 96 -9.16 18.13 24.29
C ALA A 96 -10.15 19.28 24.04
N ASP A 97 -9.73 20.25 23.24
CA ASP A 97 -10.57 21.33 22.74
C ASP A 97 -11.09 20.99 21.33
N ASP A 98 -12.40 21.06 21.14
CA ASP A 98 -13.08 20.80 19.88
C ASP A 98 -12.60 21.74 18.76
N ALA A 99 -12.36 23.02 19.08
CA ALA A 99 -11.88 23.98 18.09
C ALA A 99 -10.44 23.70 17.67
N ALA A 100 -9.59 23.24 18.60
CA ALA A 100 -8.23 22.80 18.30
C ALA A 100 -8.22 21.53 17.43
N LEU A 101 -9.14 20.59 17.68
CA LEU A 101 -9.29 19.38 16.88
C LEU A 101 -9.74 19.66 15.45
N ASP A 102 -10.69 20.58 15.26
CA ASP A 102 -11.12 21.01 13.94
C ASP A 102 -9.98 21.68 13.16
N LYS A 103 -9.15 22.49 13.83
CA LYS A 103 -7.93 23.05 13.22
C LYS A 103 -6.94 21.97 12.79
N LEU A 104 -6.71 20.95 13.63
CA LEU A 104 -5.83 19.83 13.28
C LEU A 104 -6.35 19.06 12.06
N ARG A 105 -7.67 18.83 12.00
CA ARG A 105 -8.32 18.20 10.86
C ARG A 105 -8.18 19.04 9.60
N GLN A 106 -8.49 20.33 9.65
CA GLN A 106 -8.37 21.24 8.51
C GLN A 106 -6.92 21.33 8.02
N ALA A 107 -5.95 21.38 8.94
CA ALA A 107 -4.53 21.37 8.59
C ALA A 107 -4.12 20.05 7.90
N HIS A 108 -4.68 18.92 8.34
CA HIS A 108 -4.47 17.64 7.68
C HIS A 108 -5.05 17.62 6.27
N GLU A 109 -6.32 18.02 6.10
CA GLU A 109 -7.00 18.11 4.80
C GLU A 109 -6.27 19.08 3.84
N ALA A 110 -5.82 20.23 4.34
CA ALA A 110 -5.02 21.20 3.58
C ALA A 110 -3.68 20.60 3.13
N LYS A 111 -2.98 19.86 3.99
CA LYS A 111 -1.73 19.16 3.64
C LYS A 111 -1.96 18.06 2.60
N GLU A 112 -3.10 17.37 2.64
CA GLU A 112 -3.47 16.41 1.61
C GLU A 112 -3.80 17.08 0.28
N SER A 113 -4.51 18.21 0.31
CA SER A 113 -4.82 19.02 -0.86
C SER A 113 -3.55 19.59 -1.51
N ALA A 114 -2.60 20.08 -0.71
CA ALA A 114 -1.32 20.59 -1.19
C ALA A 114 -0.45 19.52 -1.88
N ARG A 115 -0.70 18.22 -1.62
CA ARG A 115 -0.03 17.12 -2.33
C ARG A 115 -0.61 16.85 -3.71
N GLN A 116 -1.75 17.48 -4.05
CA GLN A 116 -2.34 17.38 -5.38
C GLN A 116 -1.58 18.28 -6.35
N SER A 117 -1.22 17.73 -7.50
CA SER A 117 -0.57 18.44 -8.60
C SER A 117 -1.11 17.91 -9.93
N LEU A 118 -0.75 18.55 -11.05
CA LEU A 118 -1.12 18.04 -12.38
C LEU A 118 -0.63 16.61 -12.64
N LEU A 119 0.49 16.22 -12.02
CA LEU A 119 1.05 14.86 -12.12
C LEU A 119 0.43 13.88 -11.12
N ARG A 120 -0.28 14.39 -10.10
CA ARG A 120 -0.89 13.59 -9.03
C ARG A 120 -2.20 14.21 -8.59
N ARG A 121 -3.33 13.66 -9.05
CA ARG A 121 -4.65 14.13 -8.61
C ARG A 121 -5.47 12.95 -8.09
N ARG A 122 -6.31 13.21 -7.09
CA ARG A 122 -7.28 12.23 -6.57
C ARG A 122 -8.65 12.83 -6.72
N TRP A 123 -9.56 12.09 -7.33
CA TRP A 123 -10.98 12.40 -7.34
C TRP A 123 -11.67 11.42 -6.41
N VAL A 124 -12.30 11.95 -5.37
CA VAL A 124 -13.12 11.17 -4.45
C VAL A 124 -14.48 10.98 -5.09
N MET A 125 -14.90 9.74 -5.29
CA MET A 125 -16.20 9.44 -5.89
C MET A 125 -17.23 9.05 -4.84
N LEU A 126 -16.82 8.21 -3.89
CA LEU A 126 -17.71 7.62 -2.90
C LEU A 126 -17.03 7.59 -1.53
N ARG A 127 -17.84 7.70 -0.47
CA ARG A 127 -17.44 7.40 0.91
C ARG A 127 -18.15 6.10 1.35
N PRO A 128 -17.56 4.93 1.06
CA PRO A 128 -18.30 3.67 1.10
C PRO A 128 -18.28 2.99 2.46
N ASP A 129 -17.86 3.65 3.54
CA ASP A 129 -17.68 3.00 4.85
C ASP A 129 -18.91 2.17 5.29
N ARG A 130 -20.12 2.75 5.18
CA ARG A 130 -21.38 2.04 5.48
C ARG A 130 -21.68 0.87 4.54
N LEU A 131 -21.40 1.05 3.25
CA LEU A 131 -21.59 0.00 2.24
C LEU A 131 -20.61 -1.16 2.50
N CYS A 132 -19.33 -0.85 2.68
CA CYS A 132 -18.28 -1.81 3.02
C CYS A 132 -18.59 -2.52 4.35
N ALA A 133 -19.13 -1.82 5.35
CA ALA A 133 -19.54 -2.42 6.63
C ALA A 133 -20.70 -3.40 6.45
N THR A 134 -21.71 -3.00 5.67
CA THR A 134 -22.86 -3.88 5.37
C THR A 134 -22.42 -5.12 4.61
N LEU A 135 -21.56 -4.94 3.59
CA LEU A 135 -21.00 -6.03 2.82
C LEU A 135 -20.07 -6.92 3.65
N ALA A 136 -19.25 -6.37 4.54
CA ALA A 136 -18.37 -7.14 5.42
C ALA A 136 -19.15 -8.07 6.36
N THR A 137 -20.31 -7.62 6.86
CA THR A 137 -21.21 -8.44 7.68
C THR A 137 -21.93 -9.49 6.84
N ARG A 138 -22.49 -9.10 5.67
CA ARG A 138 -23.23 -10.04 4.80
C ARG A 138 -22.32 -11.09 4.16
N LEU A 139 -21.10 -10.71 3.83
CA LEU A 139 -20.08 -11.58 3.24
C LEU A 139 -19.15 -12.19 4.30
N ALA A 140 -19.54 -12.21 5.58
CA ALA A 140 -18.75 -12.84 6.63
C ALA A 140 -18.45 -14.33 6.34
N PHE A 141 -19.31 -15.00 5.58
CA PHE A 141 -19.07 -16.38 5.12
C PHE A 141 -17.85 -16.48 4.20
N ALA A 142 -17.53 -15.43 3.43
CA ALA A 142 -16.42 -15.42 2.49
C ALA A 142 -15.05 -15.42 3.18
N PHE A 143 -15.01 -15.13 4.49
CA PHE A 143 -13.80 -15.22 5.32
C PHE A 143 -13.64 -16.58 6.02
N ARG A 144 -14.62 -17.48 5.89
CA ARG A 144 -14.55 -18.83 6.47
C ARG A 144 -13.74 -19.76 5.58
N ALA A 145 -13.01 -20.70 6.19
CA ALA A 145 -12.25 -21.72 5.45
C ALA A 145 -13.11 -22.52 4.47
N ALA A 146 -14.38 -22.78 4.83
CA ALA A 146 -15.35 -23.48 3.98
C ALA A 146 -15.62 -22.79 2.63
N PHE A 147 -15.43 -21.47 2.54
CA PHE A 147 -15.50 -20.73 1.29
C PHE A 147 -14.11 -20.51 0.69
N LEU A 148 -13.15 -20.07 1.51
CA LEU A 148 -11.82 -19.69 1.04
C LEU A 148 -11.05 -20.86 0.41
N VAL A 149 -11.12 -22.06 0.98
CA VAL A 149 -10.41 -23.24 0.45
C VAL A 149 -10.91 -23.62 -0.94
N PRO A 150 -12.22 -23.91 -1.16
CA PRO A 150 -12.70 -24.26 -2.50
C PRO A 150 -12.57 -23.11 -3.49
N ALA A 151 -12.80 -21.86 -3.08
CA ALA A 151 -12.60 -20.71 -3.96
C ALA A 151 -11.13 -20.53 -4.37
N SER A 152 -10.18 -20.77 -3.46
CA SER A 152 -8.75 -20.74 -3.78
C SER A 152 -8.35 -21.88 -4.72
N LEU A 153 -8.87 -23.09 -4.51
CA LEU A 153 -8.65 -24.21 -5.43
C LEU A 153 -9.22 -23.93 -6.81
N LEU A 154 -10.40 -23.31 -6.89
CA LEU A 154 -11.04 -22.92 -8.14
C LEU A 154 -10.22 -21.85 -8.88
N VAL A 155 -9.74 -20.83 -8.17
CA VAL A 155 -8.83 -19.81 -8.72
C VAL A 155 -7.54 -20.46 -9.20
N ALA A 156 -6.95 -21.38 -8.43
CA ALA A 156 -5.74 -22.09 -8.85
C ALA A 156 -5.98 -22.92 -10.12
N ALA A 157 -7.08 -23.68 -10.19
CA ALA A 157 -7.46 -24.45 -11.37
C ALA A 157 -7.69 -23.55 -12.59
N LEU A 158 -8.34 -22.40 -12.42
CA LEU A 158 -8.49 -21.39 -13.46
C LEU A 158 -7.14 -20.90 -13.98
N GLN A 159 -6.18 -20.59 -13.10
CA GLN A 159 -4.85 -20.13 -13.52
C GLN A 159 -4.06 -21.22 -14.25
N VAL A 160 -4.16 -22.48 -13.81
CA VAL A 160 -3.60 -23.63 -14.54
C VAL A 160 -4.24 -23.77 -15.92
N PHE A 161 -5.57 -23.60 -16.02
CA PHE A 161 -6.27 -23.62 -17.29
C PHE A 161 -5.77 -22.52 -18.23
N VAL A 162 -5.69 -21.27 -17.76
CA VAL A 162 -5.19 -20.13 -18.55
C VAL A 162 -3.75 -20.37 -19.02
N TRP A 163 -2.90 -20.92 -18.17
CA TRP A 163 -1.51 -21.25 -18.52
C TRP A 163 -1.42 -22.34 -19.59
N THR A 164 -2.18 -23.43 -19.44
CA THR A 164 -2.18 -24.56 -20.37
C THR A 164 -2.83 -24.24 -21.72
N HIS A 165 -3.76 -23.28 -21.75
CA HIS A 165 -4.47 -22.85 -22.97
C HIS A 165 -4.01 -21.48 -23.47
N LEU A 166 -2.81 -21.04 -23.07
CA LEU A 166 -2.31 -19.70 -23.36
C LEU A 166 -2.26 -19.41 -24.86
N SER A 167 -1.85 -20.37 -25.68
CA SER A 167 -1.83 -20.25 -27.16
C SER A 167 -3.23 -20.04 -27.74
N THR A 168 -4.23 -20.77 -27.26
CA THR A 168 -5.60 -20.67 -27.75
C THR A 168 -6.24 -19.36 -27.32
N LEU A 169 -6.08 -18.98 -26.04
CA LEU A 169 -6.60 -17.70 -25.51
C LEU A 169 -5.96 -16.49 -26.20
N THR A 170 -4.65 -16.55 -26.46
CA THR A 170 -3.96 -15.48 -27.20
C THR A 170 -4.42 -15.40 -28.65
N HIS A 171 -4.61 -16.55 -29.32
CA HIS A 171 -5.16 -16.56 -30.68
C HIS A 171 -6.55 -15.93 -30.73
N ASP A 172 -7.47 -16.39 -29.87
CA ASP A 172 -8.84 -15.87 -29.79
C ASP A 172 -8.87 -14.36 -29.47
N ALA A 173 -8.04 -13.90 -28.53
CA ALA A 173 -8.00 -12.49 -28.14
C ALA A 173 -7.45 -11.56 -29.24
N THR A 174 -6.52 -12.05 -30.08
CA THR A 174 -5.77 -11.22 -31.03
C THR A 174 -6.26 -11.32 -32.48
N HIS A 175 -6.79 -12.47 -32.91
CA HIS A 175 -7.18 -12.73 -34.30
C HIS A 175 -8.68 -12.49 -34.56
N GLN A 176 -9.24 -11.45 -33.94
CA GLN A 176 -10.66 -11.12 -34.06
C GLN A 176 -10.94 -9.99 -35.04
N LYS A 177 -12.01 -10.14 -35.83
CA LYS A 177 -12.45 -9.13 -36.81
C LYS A 177 -13.20 -7.96 -36.17
N SER A 178 -13.71 -8.13 -34.95
CA SER A 178 -14.54 -7.14 -34.24
C SER A 178 -13.77 -6.31 -33.21
N TRP A 179 -12.46 -6.11 -33.40
CA TRP A 179 -11.56 -5.44 -32.45
C TRP A 179 -12.07 -4.05 -31.99
N MET A 180 -12.74 -3.32 -32.88
CA MET A 180 -13.30 -2.00 -32.60
C MET A 180 -14.37 -2.01 -31.50
N ILE A 181 -15.07 -3.13 -31.30
CA ILE A 181 -16.11 -3.29 -30.27
C ILE A 181 -15.52 -4.02 -29.05
N THR A 182 -14.79 -5.09 -29.30
CA THR A 182 -14.32 -5.98 -28.23
C THR A 182 -13.19 -5.36 -27.42
N VAL A 183 -12.32 -4.53 -28.00
CA VAL A 183 -11.26 -3.84 -27.24
C VAL A 183 -11.83 -2.82 -26.26
N PRO A 184 -12.67 -1.83 -26.65
CA PRO A 184 -13.28 -0.91 -25.70
C PRO A 184 -14.11 -1.62 -24.63
N LEU A 185 -14.87 -2.64 -25.02
CA LEU A 185 -15.68 -3.41 -24.06
C LEU A 185 -14.80 -4.21 -23.08
N SER A 186 -13.68 -4.78 -23.53
CA SER A 186 -12.69 -5.42 -22.66
C SER A 186 -12.15 -4.44 -21.63
N VAL A 187 -11.84 -3.21 -22.05
CA VAL A 187 -11.36 -2.14 -21.16
C VAL A 187 -12.42 -1.82 -20.11
N VAL A 188 -13.68 -1.62 -20.51
CA VAL A 188 -14.78 -1.34 -19.57
C VAL A 188 -14.96 -2.47 -18.54
N LEU A 189 -14.94 -3.73 -18.99
CA LEU A 189 -15.07 -4.88 -18.09
C LEU A 189 -13.86 -5.04 -17.17
N PHE A 190 -12.65 -4.79 -17.67
CA PHE A 190 -11.43 -4.77 -16.86
C PHE A 190 -11.47 -3.67 -15.78
N TRP A 191 -11.98 -2.49 -16.13
CA TRP A 191 -12.26 -1.43 -15.16
C TRP A 191 -13.27 -1.87 -14.10
N GLY A 192 -14.32 -2.59 -14.48
CA GLY A 192 -15.27 -3.19 -13.54
C GLY A 192 -14.60 -4.16 -12.55
N ILE A 193 -13.72 -5.04 -13.04
CA ILE A 193 -12.94 -5.96 -12.20
C ILE A 193 -12.01 -5.19 -11.26
N THR A 194 -11.40 -4.09 -11.74
CA THR A 194 -10.51 -3.24 -10.93
C THR A 194 -11.30 -2.46 -9.86
N VAL A 195 -12.53 -2.04 -10.13
CA VAL A 195 -13.40 -1.47 -9.10
C VAL A 195 -13.72 -2.52 -8.04
N LEU A 196 -14.10 -3.73 -8.46
CA LEU A 196 -14.39 -4.84 -7.54
C LEU A 196 -13.16 -5.21 -6.67
N HIS A 197 -11.97 -5.16 -7.25
CA HIS A 197 -10.68 -5.31 -6.55
C HIS A 197 -10.54 -4.31 -5.40
N GLU A 198 -10.72 -3.02 -5.67
CA GLU A 198 -10.64 -1.97 -4.65
C GLU A 198 -11.72 -2.11 -3.58
N PHE A 199 -12.94 -2.51 -3.97
CA PHE A 199 -14.00 -2.84 -3.01
C PHE A 199 -13.63 -4.00 -2.10
N ALA A 200 -12.94 -5.02 -2.61
CA ALA A 200 -12.51 -6.17 -1.81
C ALA A 200 -11.52 -5.76 -0.70
N HIS A 201 -10.61 -4.84 -0.97
CA HIS A 201 -9.76 -4.23 0.07
C HIS A 201 -10.61 -3.52 1.13
N GLY A 202 -11.56 -2.68 0.70
CA GLY A 202 -12.43 -1.95 1.62
C GLY A 202 -13.29 -2.85 2.50
N VAL A 203 -13.93 -3.86 1.92
CA VAL A 203 -14.75 -4.84 2.64
C VAL A 203 -13.91 -5.64 3.63
N THR A 204 -12.73 -6.09 3.24
CA THR A 204 -11.83 -6.85 4.11
C THR A 204 -11.24 -5.99 5.23
N CYS A 205 -10.87 -4.75 4.93
CA CYS A 205 -10.45 -3.76 5.93
C CYS A 205 -11.54 -3.58 6.99
N ARG A 206 -12.80 -3.43 6.56
CA ARG A 206 -13.93 -3.24 7.46
C ARG A 206 -14.28 -4.49 8.27
N HIS A 207 -14.10 -5.68 7.68
CA HIS A 207 -14.25 -6.97 8.37
C HIS A 207 -13.26 -7.11 9.55
N PHE A 208 -12.02 -6.67 9.37
CA PHE A 208 -11.00 -6.69 10.43
C PHE A 208 -11.06 -5.49 11.39
N GLY A 209 -12.08 -4.64 11.28
CA GLY A 209 -12.33 -3.53 12.21
C GLY A 209 -11.71 -2.19 11.81
N GLY A 210 -11.17 -2.08 10.59
CA GLY A 210 -10.70 -0.80 10.04
C GLY A 210 -11.83 0.02 9.42
N THR A 211 -11.55 1.28 9.11
CA THR A 211 -12.47 2.20 8.44
C THR A 211 -12.07 2.43 6.99
N VAL A 212 -13.05 2.69 6.12
CA VAL A 212 -12.83 2.99 4.70
C VAL A 212 -13.21 4.44 4.44
N THR A 213 -12.22 5.32 4.32
CA THR A 213 -12.46 6.76 4.22
C THR A 213 -13.08 7.15 2.87
N GLU A 214 -12.50 6.66 1.78
CA GLU A 214 -12.85 7.07 0.42
C GLU A 214 -12.53 5.98 -0.61
N ILE A 215 -13.36 5.92 -1.66
CA ILE A 215 -13.06 5.23 -2.92
C ILE A 215 -13.15 6.26 -4.04
N GLY A 216 -12.24 6.18 -5.00
CA GLY A 216 -12.25 7.10 -6.13
C GLY A 216 -11.25 6.75 -7.21
N LEU A 217 -10.90 7.75 -8.02
CA LEU A 217 -9.89 7.63 -9.06
C LEU A 217 -8.63 8.40 -8.68
N SER A 218 -7.49 7.74 -8.82
CA SER A 218 -6.18 8.34 -8.66
C SER A 218 -5.51 8.49 -10.02
N TRP A 219 -5.15 9.72 -10.35
CA TRP A 219 -4.27 10.06 -11.46
C TRP A 219 -2.85 10.17 -10.97
N ARG A 220 -1.98 9.37 -11.56
CA ARG A 220 -0.53 9.46 -11.43
C ARG A 220 0.03 9.35 -12.83
N PHE A 221 0.29 10.49 -13.47
CA PHE A 221 0.67 10.53 -14.89
C PHE A 221 1.69 9.43 -15.25
N PRO A 222 1.41 8.59 -16.27
CA PRO A 222 0.26 8.61 -17.19
C PRO A 222 -0.92 7.69 -16.79
N MET A 223 -0.91 7.10 -15.60
CA MET A 223 -1.87 6.09 -15.18
C MET A 223 -3.06 6.68 -14.41
N LEU A 224 -4.28 6.31 -14.83
CA LEU A 224 -5.52 6.51 -14.10
C LEU A 224 -5.95 5.17 -13.49
N THR A 225 -6.16 5.12 -12.19
CA THR A 225 -6.47 3.87 -11.46
C THR A 225 -7.54 4.11 -10.40
N PRO A 226 -8.52 3.20 -10.23
CA PRO A 226 -9.33 3.13 -9.02
C PRO A 226 -8.44 3.03 -7.77
N TYR A 227 -8.92 3.55 -6.65
CA TYR A 227 -8.28 3.32 -5.35
C TYR A 227 -9.32 3.24 -4.24
N CYS A 228 -9.04 2.40 -3.25
CA CYS A 228 -9.72 2.35 -1.96
C CYS A 228 -8.75 2.70 -0.84
N ARG A 229 -9.06 3.77 -0.09
CA ARG A 229 -8.21 4.22 1.00
C ARG A 229 -8.44 3.38 2.25
N THR A 230 -7.48 2.49 2.52
CA THR A 230 -7.48 1.54 3.64
C THR A 230 -6.25 1.74 4.55
N ASP A 231 -5.99 3.00 4.94
CA ASP A 231 -4.80 3.35 5.76
C ASP A 231 -4.78 2.63 7.13
N ASP A 232 -5.96 2.25 7.64
CA ASP A 232 -6.14 1.55 8.92
C ASP A 232 -5.48 0.16 8.96
N ILE A 233 -5.07 -0.39 7.81
CA ILE A 233 -4.39 -1.69 7.72
C ILE A 233 -3.16 -1.78 8.64
N VAL A 234 -2.46 -0.66 8.87
CA VAL A 234 -1.29 -0.62 9.75
C VAL A 234 -1.63 -0.80 11.24
N LEU A 235 -2.89 -0.62 11.62
CA LEU A 235 -3.37 -0.67 13.00
C LEU A 235 -3.81 -2.08 13.42
N PHE A 236 -4.05 -3.00 12.47
CA PHE A 236 -4.52 -4.34 12.81
C PHE A 236 -3.47 -5.09 13.60
N PRO A 237 -3.77 -5.68 14.78
CA PRO A 237 -2.77 -6.39 15.57
C PRO A 237 -2.23 -7.64 14.86
N ARG A 238 -3.12 -8.40 14.22
CA ARG A 238 -2.80 -9.68 13.58
C ARG A 238 -2.15 -9.48 12.21
N ARG A 239 -0.97 -10.08 12.01
CA ARG A 239 -0.26 -10.11 10.70
C ARG A 239 -1.15 -10.62 9.58
N GLY A 240 -1.86 -11.72 9.83
CA GLY A 240 -2.75 -12.35 8.85
C GLY A 240 -3.88 -11.44 8.39
N ALA A 241 -4.40 -10.56 9.26
CA ALA A 241 -5.42 -9.57 8.87
C ALA A 241 -4.84 -8.52 7.91
N ARG A 242 -3.61 -8.04 8.18
CA ARG A 242 -2.92 -7.09 7.29
C ARG A 242 -2.62 -7.70 5.93
N VAL A 243 -2.04 -8.90 5.90
CA VAL A 243 -1.72 -9.59 4.65
C VAL A 243 -3.00 -9.98 3.90
N GLY A 244 -4.03 -10.46 4.61
CA GLY A 244 -5.32 -10.81 4.03
C GLY A 244 -6.04 -9.62 3.38
N THR A 245 -6.06 -8.46 4.04
CA THR A 245 -6.62 -7.23 3.44
C THR A 245 -5.88 -6.83 2.18
N ALA A 246 -4.54 -6.92 2.16
CA ALA A 246 -3.74 -6.62 0.97
C ALA A 246 -3.91 -7.68 -0.13
N PHE A 247 -4.21 -8.94 0.20
CA PHE A 247 -4.46 -10.00 -0.77
C PHE A 247 -5.88 -9.97 -1.37
N ALA A 248 -6.85 -9.43 -0.63
CA ALA A 248 -8.27 -9.50 -0.96
C ALA A 248 -8.60 -8.97 -2.37
N GLY A 249 -8.00 -7.86 -2.77
CA GLY A 249 -8.16 -7.29 -4.12
C GLY A 249 -7.82 -8.30 -5.21
N VAL A 250 -6.59 -8.82 -5.18
CA VAL A 250 -6.12 -9.81 -6.16
C VAL A 250 -7.00 -11.06 -6.16
N PHE A 251 -7.32 -11.59 -4.97
CA PHE A 251 -8.15 -12.77 -4.85
C PHE A 251 -9.50 -12.60 -5.52
N VAL A 252 -10.17 -11.47 -5.28
CA VAL A 252 -11.48 -11.17 -5.89
C VAL A 252 -11.36 -10.89 -7.38
N SER A 253 -10.29 -10.23 -7.85
CA SER A 253 -10.03 -10.07 -9.29
C SER A 253 -9.92 -11.42 -10.00
N LEU A 254 -9.18 -12.37 -9.42
CA LEU A 254 -9.04 -13.72 -9.99
C LEU A 254 -10.34 -14.52 -9.89
N LEU A 255 -11.08 -14.40 -8.78
CA LEU A 255 -12.37 -15.07 -8.60
C LEU A 255 -13.41 -14.53 -9.60
N ALA A 256 -13.37 -13.25 -9.94
CA ALA A 256 -14.26 -12.63 -10.93
C ALA A 256 -14.05 -13.19 -12.35
N LEU A 257 -12.92 -13.84 -12.63
CA LEU A 257 -12.63 -14.49 -13.91
C LEU A 257 -13.23 -15.89 -14.04
N VAL A 258 -13.68 -16.51 -12.94
CA VAL A 258 -14.36 -17.81 -12.97
C VAL A 258 -15.61 -17.82 -13.86
N PRO A 259 -16.58 -16.89 -13.72
CA PRO A 259 -17.71 -16.83 -14.65
C PRO A 259 -17.28 -16.45 -16.07
N VAL A 260 -16.17 -15.73 -16.24
CA VAL A 260 -15.62 -15.41 -17.57
C VAL A 260 -15.08 -16.66 -18.26
N LEU A 261 -14.48 -17.60 -17.52
CA LEU A 261 -14.09 -18.90 -18.05
C LEU A 261 -15.30 -19.68 -18.55
N ALA A 262 -16.36 -19.76 -17.74
CA ALA A 262 -17.59 -20.40 -18.15
C ALA A 262 -18.18 -19.74 -19.41
N TRP A 263 -18.14 -18.40 -19.48
CA TRP A 263 -18.57 -17.66 -20.67
C TRP A 263 -17.72 -18.02 -21.90
N TRP A 264 -16.39 -18.08 -21.78
CA TRP A 264 -15.51 -18.45 -22.88
C TRP A 264 -15.79 -19.88 -23.38
N LEU A 265 -15.98 -20.83 -22.47
CA LEU A 265 -16.28 -22.24 -22.80
C LEU A 265 -17.63 -22.41 -23.51
N LEU A 266 -18.63 -21.59 -23.15
CA LEU A 266 -19.98 -21.63 -23.73
C LEU A 266 -20.12 -20.79 -25.00
N ALA A 267 -19.19 -19.85 -25.24
CA ALA A 267 -19.24 -18.96 -26.40
C ALA A 267 -18.84 -19.70 -27.68
N ARG A 268 -19.73 -19.63 -28.68
CA ARG A 268 -19.50 -20.20 -30.02
C ARG A 268 -18.41 -19.43 -30.77
N ASP A 269 -17.69 -20.16 -31.62
CA ASP A 269 -16.69 -19.58 -32.51
C ASP A 269 -17.32 -18.55 -33.47
N GLY A 270 -16.58 -17.47 -33.74
CA GLY A 270 -17.03 -16.38 -34.60
C GLY A 270 -17.94 -15.34 -33.95
N VAL A 271 -18.43 -15.56 -32.72
CA VAL A 271 -19.21 -14.57 -31.96
C VAL A 271 -18.26 -13.65 -31.17
N PRO A 272 -18.47 -12.32 -31.13
CA PRO A 272 -17.59 -11.38 -30.41
C PRO A 272 -17.42 -11.65 -28.90
N GLY A 273 -18.32 -12.44 -28.30
CA GLY A 273 -18.23 -12.82 -26.88
C GLY A 273 -17.03 -13.72 -26.56
N ARG A 274 -16.65 -14.62 -27.47
CA ARG A 274 -15.50 -15.52 -27.28
C ARG A 274 -14.17 -14.77 -27.19
N PRO A 275 -13.78 -13.90 -28.14
CA PRO A 275 -12.52 -13.17 -28.06
C PRO A 275 -12.50 -12.16 -26.90
N LEU A 276 -13.65 -11.60 -26.52
CA LEU A 276 -13.80 -10.74 -25.34
C LEU A 276 -13.51 -11.50 -24.04
N ALA A 277 -14.10 -12.69 -23.86
CA ALA A 277 -13.83 -13.52 -22.70
C ALA A 277 -12.38 -14.01 -22.68
N ALA A 278 -11.80 -14.35 -23.84
CA ALA A 278 -10.39 -14.71 -23.96
C ALA A 278 -9.46 -13.57 -23.53
N ALA A 279 -9.73 -12.34 -23.99
CA ALA A 279 -8.98 -11.16 -23.60
C ALA A 279 -9.07 -10.89 -22.08
N LEU A 280 -10.26 -11.02 -21.48
CA LEU A 280 -10.44 -10.84 -20.04
C LEU A 280 -9.71 -11.93 -19.23
N LEU A 281 -9.76 -13.18 -19.65
CA LEU A 281 -9.02 -14.27 -19.01
C LEU A 281 -7.52 -14.04 -19.08
N LEU A 282 -7.01 -13.65 -20.25
CA LEU A 282 -5.58 -13.44 -20.48
C LEU A 282 -5.07 -12.22 -19.70
N PHE A 283 -5.62 -11.03 -19.97
CA PHE A 283 -5.15 -9.78 -19.39
C PHE A 283 -5.59 -9.59 -17.94
N GLY A 284 -6.76 -10.12 -17.56
CA GLY A 284 -7.21 -10.13 -16.17
C GLY A 284 -6.32 -11.01 -15.29
N SER A 285 -5.99 -12.21 -15.74
CA SER A 285 -5.06 -13.11 -15.02
C SER A 285 -3.67 -12.50 -14.95
N ALA A 286 -3.13 -12.03 -16.08
CA ALA A 286 -1.83 -11.37 -16.11
C ALA A 286 -1.79 -10.14 -15.20
N GLY A 287 -2.81 -9.27 -15.23
CA GLY A 287 -2.91 -8.08 -14.39
C GLY A 287 -2.96 -8.39 -12.90
N ALA A 288 -3.78 -9.36 -12.49
CA ALA A 288 -3.87 -9.78 -11.10
C ALA A 288 -2.56 -10.42 -10.59
N LEU A 289 -1.92 -11.27 -11.40
CA LEU A 289 -0.61 -11.86 -11.06
C LEU A 289 0.51 -10.81 -11.02
N MET A 290 0.46 -9.83 -11.93
CA MET A 290 1.39 -8.70 -11.91
C MET A 290 1.22 -7.86 -10.63
N SER A 291 0.01 -7.71 -10.09
CA SER A 291 -0.21 -7.03 -8.81
C SER A 291 0.43 -7.77 -7.63
N LEU A 292 0.58 -9.10 -7.71
CA LEU A 292 1.30 -9.88 -6.70
C LEU A 292 2.82 -9.72 -6.77
N LEU A 293 3.37 -9.23 -7.88
CA LEU A 293 4.81 -8.97 -7.92
C LEU A 293 5.15 -7.88 -6.89
N PRO A 294 6.18 -8.06 -6.05
CA PRO A 294 6.54 -7.12 -5.00
C PRO A 294 7.29 -5.89 -5.54
N VAL A 295 6.87 -5.36 -6.69
CA VAL A 295 7.49 -4.25 -7.41
C VAL A 295 6.42 -3.16 -7.59
N LEU A 296 6.81 -1.88 -7.65
CA LEU A 296 5.89 -0.76 -7.95
C LEU A 296 4.74 -0.46 -6.94
N ARG A 297 4.93 -0.62 -5.61
CA ARG A 297 3.86 -0.30 -4.61
C ARG A 297 2.50 -0.96 -4.96
N SER A 298 2.54 -2.15 -5.53
CA SER A 298 1.42 -3.04 -5.78
C SER A 298 0.93 -3.74 -4.49
N ASP A 299 -0.11 -4.55 -4.61
CA ASP A 299 -0.64 -5.33 -3.48
C ASP A 299 0.38 -6.34 -2.96
N GLY A 300 1.12 -7.00 -3.85
CA GLY A 300 2.20 -7.92 -3.46
C GLY A 300 3.29 -7.22 -2.66
N TYR A 301 3.59 -5.96 -2.96
CA TYR A 301 4.50 -5.14 -2.16
C TYR A 301 3.92 -4.85 -0.76
N VAL A 302 2.64 -4.51 -0.67
CA VAL A 302 1.96 -4.22 0.61
C VAL A 302 1.86 -5.49 1.46
N MET A 303 1.47 -6.61 0.84
CA MET A 303 1.45 -7.95 1.46
C MET A 303 2.81 -8.31 2.04
N LEU A 304 3.89 -8.20 1.24
CA LEU A 304 5.24 -8.52 1.70
C LEU A 304 5.70 -7.60 2.84
N THR A 305 5.40 -6.31 2.73
CA THR A 305 5.72 -5.31 3.77
C THR A 305 5.05 -5.67 5.10
N HIS A 306 3.75 -6.01 5.08
CA HIS A 306 3.02 -6.39 6.28
C HIS A 306 3.33 -7.81 6.80
N ALA A 307 3.66 -8.75 5.93
CA ALA A 307 4.10 -10.10 6.32
C ALA A 307 5.42 -10.06 7.10
N LEU A 308 6.27 -9.07 6.81
CA LEU A 308 7.54 -8.83 7.48
C LEU A 308 7.46 -7.83 8.65
N ASP A 309 6.27 -7.30 8.97
CA ASP A 309 6.07 -6.23 9.96
C ASP A 309 6.89 -4.96 9.69
N LEU A 310 7.14 -4.64 8.43
CA LEU A 310 7.91 -3.46 8.04
C LEU A 310 6.96 -2.29 7.73
N VAL A 311 7.46 -1.05 7.89
CA VAL A 311 6.67 0.16 7.60
C VAL A 311 6.82 0.63 6.14
N ASP A 312 8.04 0.61 5.61
CA ASP A 312 8.31 1.00 4.22
C ASP A 312 9.49 0.19 3.67
N LEU A 313 9.18 -0.99 3.13
CA LEU A 313 10.17 -1.91 2.61
C LEU A 313 11.04 -1.27 1.52
N ARG A 314 10.45 -0.48 0.62
CA ARG A 314 11.18 0.13 -0.50
C ARG A 314 12.14 1.22 -0.04
N ARG A 315 11.66 2.17 0.78
CA ARG A 315 12.49 3.30 1.23
C ARG A 315 13.65 2.80 2.08
N GLU A 316 13.39 1.87 3.01
CA GLU A 316 14.42 1.31 3.87
C GLU A 316 15.38 0.39 3.10
N SER A 317 14.92 -0.35 2.08
CA SER A 317 15.83 -1.10 1.19
C SER A 317 16.80 -0.19 0.46
N TYR A 318 16.32 0.95 -0.07
CA TYR A 318 17.20 1.92 -0.73
C TYR A 318 18.20 2.54 0.26
N ARG A 319 17.76 2.84 1.49
CA ARG A 319 18.65 3.32 2.56
C ARG A 319 19.70 2.26 2.91
N PHE A 320 19.28 1.01 3.11
CA PHE A 320 20.15 -0.12 3.40
C PHE A 320 21.22 -0.31 2.33
N TRP A 321 20.84 -0.34 1.04
CA TRP A 321 21.80 -0.47 -0.06
C TRP A 321 22.74 0.73 -0.16
N ARG A 322 22.26 1.95 0.12
CA ARG A 322 23.13 3.13 0.16
C ARG A 322 24.17 3.04 1.27
N LEU A 323 23.78 2.59 2.46
CA LEU A 323 24.70 2.34 3.58
C LEU A 323 25.69 1.22 3.24
N ARG A 324 25.21 0.14 2.61
CA ARG A 324 26.02 -0.99 2.16
C ARG A 324 27.10 -0.57 1.15
N LEU A 325 26.76 0.30 0.20
CA LEU A 325 27.73 0.85 -0.77
C LEU A 325 28.77 1.76 -0.08
N ARG A 326 28.38 2.45 0.99
CA ARG A 326 29.24 3.30 1.81
C ARG A 326 29.90 2.56 2.98
N ARG A 327 29.87 1.23 3.05
CA ARG A 327 30.36 0.43 4.20
C ARG A 327 31.81 0.69 4.64
N ARG A 328 32.62 1.34 3.81
CA ARG A 328 33.99 1.76 4.15
C ARG A 328 34.02 2.93 5.13
N ASP A 329 32.93 3.70 5.21
CA ASP A 329 32.69 4.76 6.18
C ASP A 329 32.25 4.13 7.52
N PRO A 330 32.99 4.33 8.63
CA PRO A 330 32.66 3.76 9.94
C PRO A 330 31.25 4.09 10.41
N ALA A 331 30.77 5.31 10.16
CA ALA A 331 29.42 5.74 10.55
C ALA A 331 28.33 4.99 9.76
N ALA A 332 28.60 4.68 8.48
CA ALA A 332 27.68 3.89 7.68
C ALA A 332 27.66 2.41 8.13
N ARG A 333 28.80 1.90 8.59
CA ARG A 333 28.92 0.54 9.14
C ARG A 333 28.16 0.39 10.45
N GLU A 334 28.34 1.32 11.39
CA GLU A 334 27.60 1.33 12.66
C GLU A 334 26.08 1.35 12.43
N GLN A 335 25.60 2.19 11.50
CA GLN A 335 24.19 2.23 11.15
C GLN A 335 23.69 0.93 10.49
N LEU A 336 24.54 0.23 9.75
CA LEU A 336 24.20 -1.05 9.11
C LEU A 336 24.13 -2.18 10.16
N ASP A 337 25.06 -2.18 11.10
CA ASP A 337 25.15 -3.16 12.18
C ASP A 337 23.97 -3.03 13.17
N ALA A 338 23.33 -1.85 13.24
CA ALA A 338 22.10 -1.63 14.00
C ALA A 338 20.86 -2.32 13.40
N TYR A 339 20.90 -2.80 12.15
CA TYR A 339 19.77 -3.53 11.57
C TYR A 339 19.70 -4.96 12.12
N PRO A 340 18.52 -5.45 12.51
CA PRO A 340 18.36 -6.86 12.83
C PRO A 340 18.72 -7.74 11.63
N PRO A 341 19.34 -8.91 11.85
CA PRO A 341 19.83 -9.75 10.76
C PRO A 341 18.72 -10.24 9.83
N ARG A 342 17.52 -10.50 10.37
CA ARG A 342 16.34 -10.88 9.58
C ARG A 342 15.89 -9.76 8.66
N ASP A 343 15.75 -8.55 9.18
CA ASP A 343 15.26 -7.38 8.45
C ASP A 343 16.29 -6.96 7.38
N ALA A 344 17.58 -7.00 7.71
CA ALA A 344 18.69 -6.75 6.78
C ALA A 344 18.64 -7.71 5.58
N ARG A 345 18.40 -9.00 5.80
CA ARG A 345 18.21 -9.98 4.72
C ARG A 345 16.99 -9.65 3.87
N ALA A 346 15.87 -9.29 4.49
CA ALA A 346 14.67 -8.90 3.76
C ALA A 346 14.90 -7.68 2.86
N TYR A 347 15.55 -6.63 3.37
CA TYR A 347 15.92 -5.44 2.59
C TYR A 347 16.92 -5.76 1.46
N ALA A 348 17.89 -6.63 1.72
CA ALA A 348 18.86 -7.07 0.71
C ALA A 348 18.19 -7.84 -0.43
N VAL A 349 17.41 -8.88 -0.09
CA VAL A 349 16.68 -9.72 -1.05
C VAL A 349 15.69 -8.88 -1.83
N TYR A 350 14.89 -8.05 -1.16
CA TYR A 350 13.94 -7.16 -1.84
C TYR A 350 14.66 -6.22 -2.83
N GLY A 351 15.78 -5.61 -2.43
CA GLY A 351 16.53 -4.71 -3.29
C GLY A 351 17.07 -5.39 -4.54
N ILE A 352 17.62 -6.61 -4.42
CA ILE A 352 18.10 -7.39 -5.56
C ILE A 352 16.94 -7.84 -6.45
N THR A 353 15.90 -8.43 -5.87
CA THR A 353 14.73 -8.90 -6.63
C THR A 353 14.05 -7.76 -7.36
N SER A 354 13.88 -6.61 -6.71
CA SER A 354 13.30 -5.41 -7.32
C SER A 354 14.18 -4.87 -8.46
N LEU A 355 15.51 -4.85 -8.27
CA LEU A 355 16.44 -4.45 -9.33
C LEU A 355 16.36 -5.40 -10.53
N LEU A 356 16.38 -6.72 -10.30
CA LEU A 356 16.28 -7.72 -11.36
C LEU A 356 14.95 -7.61 -12.11
N LEU A 357 13.83 -7.55 -11.39
CA LEU A 357 12.51 -7.43 -12.01
C LEU A 357 12.36 -6.14 -12.81
N LEU A 358 12.83 -5.00 -12.28
CA LEU A 358 12.79 -3.72 -13.00
C LEU A 358 13.72 -3.73 -14.22
N ALA A 359 14.92 -4.31 -14.10
CA ALA A 359 15.84 -4.45 -15.23
C ALA A 359 15.26 -5.36 -16.30
N SER A 360 14.68 -6.52 -15.93
CA SER A 360 14.01 -7.43 -16.86
C SER A 360 12.82 -6.76 -17.55
N ALA A 361 11.97 -6.04 -16.80
CA ALA A 361 10.84 -5.31 -17.37
C ALA A 361 11.31 -4.21 -18.33
N TYR A 362 12.36 -3.47 -17.98
CA TYR A 362 12.95 -2.45 -18.85
C TYR A 362 13.55 -3.07 -20.12
N CYS A 363 14.36 -4.11 -19.99
CA CYS A 363 14.93 -4.83 -21.14
C CYS A 363 13.84 -5.41 -22.04
N GLY A 364 12.79 -6.02 -21.47
CA GLY A 364 11.65 -6.53 -22.23
C GLY A 364 10.89 -5.43 -22.97
N LEU A 365 10.63 -4.30 -22.31
CA LEU A 365 10.01 -3.13 -22.93
C LEU A 365 10.87 -2.59 -24.09
N MET A 366 12.17 -2.43 -23.87
CA MET A 366 13.10 -1.97 -24.90
C MET A 366 13.19 -2.96 -26.06
N TRP A 367 13.15 -4.26 -25.80
CA TRP A 367 13.14 -5.29 -26.83
C TRP A 367 11.86 -5.24 -27.70
N VAL A 368 10.68 -5.11 -27.08
CA VAL A 368 9.41 -4.96 -27.80
C VAL A 368 9.39 -3.65 -28.59
N TRP A 369 9.87 -2.55 -27.99
CA TRP A 369 9.90 -1.24 -28.63
C TRP A 369 10.85 -1.21 -29.83
N PHE A 370 12.08 -1.71 -29.66
CA PHE A 370 13.03 -1.91 -30.74
C PHE A 370 12.45 -2.80 -31.84
N GLY A 371 11.82 -3.92 -31.45
CA GLY A 371 11.19 -4.88 -32.36
C GLY A 371 10.05 -4.26 -33.19
N THR A 372 9.36 -3.27 -32.62
CA THR A 372 8.32 -2.51 -33.31
C THR A 372 8.95 -1.47 -34.23
N LEU A 373 9.89 -0.66 -33.74
CA LEU A 373 10.57 0.39 -34.51
C LEU A 373 11.29 -0.17 -35.74
N GLN A 374 12.02 -1.28 -35.59
CA GLN A 374 12.79 -1.86 -36.70
C GLN A 374 11.89 -2.29 -37.88
N ARG A 375 10.62 -2.65 -37.62
CA ARG A 375 9.66 -3.00 -38.68
C ARG A 375 9.24 -1.77 -39.50
N TRP A 376 9.38 -0.57 -38.95
CA TRP A 376 8.94 0.68 -39.56
C TRP A 376 10.09 1.48 -40.17
N THR A 377 11.25 1.52 -39.50
CA THR A 377 12.37 2.42 -39.85
C THR A 377 13.66 1.69 -40.21
N GLY A 378 13.73 0.37 -40.04
CA GLY A 378 14.95 -0.42 -40.16
C GLY A 378 15.82 -0.41 -38.89
N PRO A 379 16.79 -1.33 -38.78
CA PRO A 379 17.49 -1.62 -37.51
C PRO A 379 18.41 -0.48 -37.03
N LEU A 380 19.09 0.22 -37.95
CA LEU A 380 20.00 1.33 -37.62
C LEU A 380 19.23 2.51 -37.01
N TRP A 381 18.14 2.94 -37.67
CA TRP A 381 17.33 4.05 -37.20
C TRP A 381 16.56 3.71 -35.92
N ALA A 382 16.08 2.46 -35.77
CA ALA A 382 15.47 2.00 -34.52
C ALA A 382 16.44 2.12 -33.33
N ALA A 383 17.72 1.76 -33.52
CA ALA A 383 18.74 1.90 -32.48
C ALA A 383 19.02 3.37 -32.12
N VAL A 384 19.14 4.25 -33.13
CA VAL A 384 19.36 5.68 -32.92
C VAL A 384 18.18 6.33 -32.17
N ILE A 385 16.94 6.06 -32.59
CA ILE A 385 15.73 6.59 -31.94
C ILE A 385 15.70 6.16 -30.47
N LEU A 386 15.92 4.86 -30.20
CA LEU A 386 15.86 4.32 -28.85
C LEU A 386 16.99 4.86 -27.94
N ALA A 387 18.16 5.11 -28.50
CA ALA A 387 19.26 5.77 -27.78
C ALA A 387 18.91 7.22 -27.41
N VAL A 388 18.37 7.99 -28.36
CA VAL A 388 17.93 9.37 -28.13
C VAL A 388 16.82 9.41 -27.07
N GLU A 389 15.79 8.56 -27.18
CA GLU A 389 14.70 8.47 -26.20
C GLU A 389 15.23 8.13 -24.80
N SER A 390 16.17 7.19 -24.70
CA SER A 390 16.77 6.80 -23.41
C SER A 390 17.55 7.95 -22.76
N VAL A 391 18.29 8.73 -23.55
CA VAL A 391 19.01 9.93 -23.07
C VAL A 391 18.03 11.01 -22.60
N VAL A 392 16.97 11.27 -23.37
CA VAL A 392 15.92 12.23 -23.01
C VAL A 392 15.22 11.81 -21.71
N ALA A 393 14.82 10.55 -21.59
CA ALA A 393 14.19 10.01 -20.40
C ALA A 393 15.10 10.11 -19.17
N ALA A 394 16.39 9.78 -19.31
CA ALA A 394 17.38 9.93 -18.25
C ALA A 394 17.55 11.40 -17.82
N GLY A 395 17.58 12.33 -18.77
CA GLY A 395 17.63 13.78 -18.51
C GLY A 395 16.41 14.27 -17.73
N ILE A 396 15.20 13.88 -18.13
CA ILE A 396 13.96 14.23 -17.43
C ILE A 396 13.95 13.67 -16.00
N LEU A 397 14.35 12.41 -15.82
CA LEU A 397 14.43 11.78 -14.51
C LEU A 397 15.47 12.45 -13.60
N ALA A 398 16.62 12.86 -14.15
CA ALA A 398 17.65 13.58 -13.40
C ALA A 398 17.16 14.97 -12.94
N LEU A 399 16.44 15.69 -13.80
CA LEU A 399 15.83 16.98 -13.45
C LEU A 399 14.72 16.83 -12.40
N ALA A 400 13.85 15.83 -12.55
CA ALA A 400 12.81 15.51 -11.57
C ALA A 400 13.40 15.10 -10.20
N ALA A 401 14.51 14.35 -10.19
CA ALA A 401 15.21 13.96 -8.97
C ALA A 401 15.86 15.17 -8.28
N ARG A 402 16.41 16.13 -9.04
CA ARG A 402 16.95 17.39 -8.51
C ARG A 402 15.83 18.23 -7.88
N GLY A 403 14.69 18.40 -8.56
CA GLY A 403 13.54 19.16 -8.04
C GLY A 403 12.95 18.59 -6.75
N ARG A 404 12.95 17.25 -6.58
CA ARG A 404 12.50 16.61 -5.32
C ARG A 404 13.46 16.88 -4.15
N ARG A 405 14.77 16.92 -4.40
CA ARG A 405 15.77 17.19 -3.35
C ARG A 405 15.68 18.63 -2.84
N THR A 406 15.35 19.59 -3.71
CA THR A 406 15.10 20.99 -3.30
C THR A 406 13.82 21.11 -2.49
N GLY A 407 12.74 20.43 -2.88
CA GLY A 407 11.49 20.42 -2.11
C GLY A 407 11.59 19.73 -0.73
N GLU A 408 12.35 18.64 -0.63
CA GLU A 408 12.61 17.97 0.67
C GLU A 408 13.49 18.81 1.61
N ARG A 409 14.37 19.69 1.08
CA ARG A 409 15.14 20.65 1.89
C ARG A 409 14.27 21.80 2.39
N GLN A 410 13.46 22.39 1.51
CA GLN A 410 12.54 23.47 1.90
C GLN A 410 11.47 23.02 2.91
N ALA A 411 11.05 21.75 2.88
CA ALA A 411 10.12 21.18 3.85
C ALA A 411 10.78 20.67 5.15
N ALA A 412 12.12 20.68 5.24
CA ALA A 412 12.85 20.39 6.47
C ALA A 412 13.22 21.67 7.23
N ASP A 413 13.27 22.81 6.53
CA ASP A 413 13.54 24.15 7.07
C ASP A 413 12.26 24.94 7.44
N ALA A 414 11.08 24.33 7.26
CA ALA A 414 9.75 24.85 7.64
C ALA A 414 9.04 23.86 8.56
#